data_AF-A0A511QJG0-F1
#
_entry.id   AF-A0A511QJG0-F1
#
_cell.length_a   1.000
_cell.length_b   1.000
_cell.length_c   1.000
_cell.angle_alpha   90.00
_cell.angle_beta   90.00
_cell.angle_gamma   90.00
#
_symmetry.space_group_name_H-M   'P 1'
#
loop_
_entity.id
_entity.type
_entity.pdbx_description
1 polymer ?
#
loop_
_entity_poly.entity_id
_entity_poly.type
_entity_poly.pdbx_seq_one_letter_code
_entity_poly.pdbx_strand_id
1 'polypeptide(L)'
;MSQSTNTISNPLLYGGSAYLDLPEYSPSQTMKVDNYIKEKLKNSEVLKSAVKEAPETARKELFTPGLKDPLFLVEELLDKYFAAQNEAAENIGNIIQKNSKAIAEITKLWSLIKSDMLPNLDPNKQDDKEPIRHEDIIEKINAEIAKLGVDEKTIWDAANKGNKVNELTYGQLQEFSTRITTFCDKIKVDLDTKEQEFSNKMTTISSIQEEIRDLHRFMVSMAQR
;
A
#
# COMPACT_ATOMS: atom_id res chain seq x y z
N MET A 1 -8.08 8.18 -36.61
CA MET A 1 -8.95 7.80 -35.49
C MET A 1 -8.14 8.04 -34.22
N SER A 2 -8.31 9.22 -33.62
CA SER A 2 -7.62 9.62 -32.39
C SER A 2 -8.28 8.97 -31.19
N GLN A 3 -7.50 8.31 -30.34
CA GLN A 3 -7.95 7.91 -29.00
C GLN A 3 -7.46 8.95 -28.00
N SER A 4 -8.42 9.64 -27.40
CA SER A 4 -8.22 10.63 -26.34
C SER A 4 -7.69 9.95 -25.07
N THR A 5 -6.57 10.44 -24.60
CA THR A 5 -6.08 10.27 -23.23
C THR A 5 -6.95 11.11 -22.29
N ASN A 6 -7.73 10.47 -21.41
CA ASN A 6 -8.40 11.17 -20.31
C ASN A 6 -7.37 11.45 -19.22
N THR A 7 -6.78 12.64 -19.26
CA THR A 7 -6.08 13.26 -18.14
C THR A 7 -7.13 13.87 -17.22
N ILE A 8 -7.29 13.35 -16.00
CA ILE A 8 -8.09 14.01 -14.98
C ILE A 8 -7.28 15.20 -14.48
N SER A 9 -7.57 16.37 -15.06
CA SER A 9 -6.96 17.64 -14.67
C SER A 9 -7.45 18.06 -13.29
N ASN A 10 -6.51 18.13 -12.37
CA ASN A 10 -6.64 18.75 -11.06
C ASN A 10 -6.92 20.26 -11.23
N PRO A 11 -7.99 20.84 -10.67
CA PRO A 11 -8.13 22.29 -10.67
C PRO A 11 -7.20 22.88 -9.61
N LEU A 12 -6.12 23.50 -10.10
CA LEU A 12 -5.28 24.43 -9.36
C LEU A 12 -6.15 25.54 -8.76
N LEU A 13 -6.31 25.54 -7.43
CA LEU A 13 -6.77 26.71 -6.70
C LEU A 13 -5.59 27.67 -6.50
N TYR A 14 -5.37 28.51 -7.52
CA TYR A 14 -4.67 29.77 -7.36
C TYR A 14 -5.69 30.78 -6.81
N GLY A 15 -5.58 31.11 -5.53
CA GLY A 15 -6.37 32.16 -4.88
C GLY A 15 -5.53 32.75 -3.76
N GLY A 16 -5.18 34.03 -3.90
CA GLY A 16 -4.34 34.74 -2.95
C GLY A 16 -4.88 34.67 -1.52
N SER A 17 -3.95 34.60 -0.57
CA SER A 17 -4.22 34.73 0.87
C SER A 17 -4.73 36.15 1.13
N ALA A 18 -6.03 36.35 0.96
CA ALA A 18 -6.75 37.31 1.77
C ALA A 18 -6.83 36.68 3.17
N TYR A 19 -6.16 37.29 4.14
CA TYR A 19 -6.55 37.11 5.53
C TYR A 19 -8.00 37.59 5.63
N LEU A 20 -8.93 36.65 5.47
CA LEU A 20 -10.33 36.86 5.78
C LEU A 20 -10.38 37.21 7.26
N ASP A 21 -10.85 38.42 7.58
CA ASP A 21 -11.26 38.78 8.93
C ASP A 21 -12.13 37.64 9.46
N LEU A 22 -11.57 36.87 10.39
CA LEU A 22 -12.26 35.75 11.01
C LEU A 22 -13.50 36.34 11.70
N PRO A 23 -14.72 35.84 11.42
CA PRO A 23 -15.87 36.26 12.18
C PRO A 23 -15.60 35.88 13.64
N GLU A 24 -15.41 36.88 14.51
CA GLU A 24 -15.24 36.65 15.94
C GLU A 24 -16.46 35.89 16.44
N TYR A 25 -16.25 34.63 16.84
CA TYR A 25 -17.28 33.85 17.49
C TYR A 25 -17.82 34.62 18.69
N SER A 26 -19.14 34.66 18.85
CA SER A 26 -19.72 35.12 20.12
C SER A 26 -19.18 34.27 21.28
N PRO A 27 -19.13 34.78 22.51
CA PRO A 27 -18.66 33.99 23.66
C PRO A 27 -19.38 32.63 23.82
N SER A 28 -20.66 32.58 23.45
CA SER A 28 -21.46 31.35 23.45
C SER A 28 -21.05 30.35 22.36
N GLN A 29 -20.60 30.84 21.20
CA GLN A 29 -20.11 30.02 20.10
C GLN A 29 -18.71 29.49 20.42
N THR A 30 -17.81 30.34 20.93
CA THR A 30 -16.47 29.93 21.38
C THR A 30 -16.54 28.79 22.40
N MET A 31 -17.43 28.89 23.39
CA MET A 31 -17.60 27.83 24.39
C MET A 31 -18.11 26.51 23.79
N LYS A 32 -18.98 26.56 22.76
CA LYS A 32 -19.45 25.36 22.06
C LYS A 32 -18.34 24.71 21.25
N VAL A 33 -17.54 25.52 20.54
CA VAL A 33 -16.39 25.04 19.76
C VAL A 33 -15.38 24.36 20.67
N ASP A 34 -15.00 25.01 21.77
CA ASP A 34 -14.05 24.46 22.74
C ASP A 34 -14.53 23.13 23.32
N ASN A 35 -15.82 23.05 23.68
CA ASN A 35 -16.41 21.81 24.21
C ASN A 35 -16.45 20.70 23.16
N TYR A 36 -16.81 21.03 21.91
CA TYR A 36 -16.81 20.06 20.81
C TYR A 36 -15.41 19.48 20.58
N ILE A 37 -14.39 20.33 20.49
CA ILE A 37 -13.01 19.89 20.26
C ILE A 37 -12.49 19.06 21.43
N LYS A 38 -12.76 19.47 22.68
CA LYS A 38 -12.37 18.68 23.87
C LYS A 38 -13.03 17.30 23.90
N GLU A 39 -14.32 17.22 23.58
CA GLU A 39 -15.02 15.94 23.52
C GLU A 39 -14.52 15.06 22.36
N LYS A 40 -14.29 15.64 21.18
CA LYS A 40 -13.69 14.89 20.06
C LYS A 40 -12.28 14.42 20.39
N LEU A 41 -11.43 15.24 21.00
CA LEU A 41 -10.09 14.83 21.44
C LEU A 41 -10.12 13.74 22.50
N LYS A 42 -11.18 13.64 23.31
CA LYS A 42 -11.33 12.59 24.31
C LYS A 42 -11.79 11.27 23.69
N ASN A 43 -12.68 11.33 22.70
CA ASN A 43 -13.43 10.17 22.23
C ASN A 43 -12.98 9.68 20.83
N SER A 44 -12.27 10.50 20.04
CA SER A 44 -11.81 10.16 18.69
C SER A 44 -10.34 9.74 18.68
N GLU A 45 -10.08 8.45 18.48
CA GLU A 45 -8.72 7.93 18.30
C GLU A 45 -8.05 8.47 17.02
N VAL A 46 -8.84 8.78 16.00
CA VAL A 46 -8.36 9.37 14.76
C VAL A 46 -7.84 10.78 14.99
N LEU A 47 -8.64 11.63 15.66
CA LEU A 47 -8.21 13.00 15.95
C LEU A 47 -7.00 13.01 16.88
N LYS A 48 -6.96 12.13 17.89
CA LYS A 48 -5.78 11.96 18.76
C LYS A 48 -4.53 11.62 17.94
N SER A 49 -4.66 10.71 16.97
CA SER A 49 -3.55 10.29 16.11
C SER A 49 -3.10 11.43 15.20
N ALA A 50 -4.05 12.13 14.55
CA ALA A 50 -3.76 13.29 13.71
C ALA A 50 -3.02 14.39 14.48
N VAL A 51 -3.48 14.72 15.70
CA VAL A 51 -2.82 15.69 16.57
C VAL A 51 -1.44 15.20 17.00
N LYS A 52 -1.28 13.90 17.32
CA LYS A 52 0.01 13.34 17.74
C LYS A 52 1.06 13.40 16.64
N GLU A 53 0.67 13.14 15.39
CA GLU A 53 1.55 13.19 14.21
C GLU A 53 1.81 14.61 13.72
N ALA A 54 1.05 15.59 14.21
CA ALA A 54 1.23 16.98 13.83
C ALA A 54 2.55 17.59 14.37
N PRO A 55 3.13 18.58 13.66
CA PRO A 55 4.24 19.37 14.15
C PRO A 55 3.93 19.99 15.52
N GLU A 56 4.96 20.17 16.36
CA GLU A 56 4.79 20.76 17.69
C GLU A 56 4.17 22.17 17.66
N THR A 57 4.45 22.95 16.61
CA THR A 57 3.83 24.26 16.38
C THR A 57 2.31 24.14 16.22
N ALA A 58 1.84 23.31 15.29
CA ALA A 58 0.41 23.08 15.06
C ALA A 58 -0.32 22.54 16.31
N ARG A 59 0.34 21.69 17.11
CA ARG A 59 -0.20 21.22 18.39
C ARG A 59 -0.38 22.35 19.40
N LYS A 60 0.58 23.28 19.50
CA LYS A 60 0.48 24.44 20.39
C LYS A 60 -0.60 25.41 19.94
N GLU A 61 -0.72 25.63 18.63
CA GLU A 61 -1.76 26.49 18.03
C GLU A 61 -3.17 26.02 18.38
N LEU A 62 -3.40 24.70 18.42
CA LEU A 62 -4.71 24.09 18.76
C LEU A 62 -5.21 24.45 20.15
N PHE A 63 -4.29 24.73 21.07
CA PHE A 63 -4.61 25.03 22.47
C PHE A 63 -4.28 26.48 22.86
N THR A 64 -3.92 27.33 21.89
CA THR A 64 -3.62 28.76 22.12
C THR A 64 -4.79 29.61 21.64
N PRO A 65 -5.56 30.22 22.56
CA PRO A 65 -6.69 31.07 22.18
C PRO A 65 -6.27 32.23 21.27
N GLY A 66 -7.06 32.49 20.23
CA GLY A 66 -6.91 33.67 19.36
C GLY A 66 -5.82 33.58 18.29
N LEU A 67 -5.09 32.47 18.18
CA LEU A 67 -4.05 32.32 17.16
C LEU A 67 -4.58 31.87 15.79
N LYS A 68 -5.59 30.97 15.80
CA LYS A 68 -6.27 30.44 14.61
C LYS A 68 -7.65 29.92 15.01
N ASP A 69 -8.60 29.87 14.08
CA ASP A 69 -9.87 29.18 14.32
C ASP A 69 -9.58 27.69 14.62
N PRO A 70 -9.93 27.21 15.82
CA PRO A 70 -9.58 25.86 16.24
C PRO A 70 -10.36 24.79 15.46
N LEU A 71 -11.54 25.08 14.88
CA LEU A 71 -12.22 24.13 13.99
C LEU A 71 -11.47 23.97 12.67
N PHE A 72 -11.05 25.10 12.09
CA PHE A 72 -10.24 25.10 10.88
C PHE A 72 -8.89 24.39 11.11
N LEU A 73 -8.28 24.54 12.28
CA LEU A 73 -7.05 23.83 12.60
C LEU A 73 -7.27 22.32 12.78
N VAL A 74 -8.38 21.89 13.39
CA VAL A 74 -8.75 20.47 13.45
C VAL A 74 -8.94 19.90 12.04
N GLU A 75 -9.64 20.63 11.15
CA GLU A 75 -9.81 20.25 9.75
C GLU A 75 -8.46 20.07 9.05
N GLU A 76 -7.57 21.06 9.15
CA GLU A 76 -6.24 21.01 8.55
C GLU A 76 -5.40 19.83 9.06
N LEU A 77 -5.51 19.49 10.34
CA LEU A 77 -4.83 18.33 10.92
C LEU A 77 -5.39 17.01 10.40
N LEU A 78 -6.72 16.88 10.29
CA LEU A 78 -7.37 15.70 9.75
C LEU A 78 -7.06 15.52 8.25
N ASP A 79 -7.04 16.61 7.47
CA ASP A 79 -6.70 16.58 6.04
C ASP A 79 -5.24 16.15 5.81
N LYS A 80 -4.30 16.69 6.60
CA LYS A 80 -2.89 16.26 6.52
C LYS A 80 -2.73 14.79 6.89
N TYR A 81 -3.42 14.35 7.95
CA TYR A 81 -3.38 12.96 8.37
C TYR A 81 -4.04 12.04 7.33
N PHE A 82 -5.15 12.46 6.72
CA PHE A 82 -5.79 11.77 5.59
C PHE A 82 -4.81 11.58 4.44
N ALA A 83 -4.14 12.65 4.00
CA ALA A 83 -3.19 12.61 2.90
C ALA A 83 -2.05 11.61 3.19
N ALA A 84 -1.48 11.64 4.39
CA ALA A 84 -0.43 10.72 4.80
C ALA A 84 -0.90 9.25 4.84
N GLN A 85 -2.10 8.98 5.39
CA GLN A 85 -2.64 7.62 5.41
C GLN A 85 -2.99 7.12 4.00
N ASN A 86 -3.49 7.99 3.12
CA ASN A 86 -3.83 7.66 1.75
C ASN A 86 -2.57 7.33 0.93
N GLU A 87 -1.51 8.12 1.05
CA GLU A 87 -0.21 7.84 0.42
C GLU A 87 0.38 6.52 0.94
N ALA A 88 0.31 6.28 2.25
CA ALA A 88 0.76 5.00 2.82
C ALA A 88 -0.04 3.81 2.28
N ALA A 89 -1.36 3.95 2.14
CA ALA A 89 -2.22 2.92 1.56
C ALA A 89 -1.89 2.65 0.09
N GLU A 90 -1.66 3.70 -0.71
CA GLU A 90 -1.26 3.58 -2.12
C GLU A 90 0.08 2.83 -2.26
N ASN A 91 1.06 3.17 -1.43
CA ASN A 91 2.35 2.47 -1.40
C ASN A 91 2.20 0.98 -1.08
N ILE A 92 1.38 0.62 -0.09
CA ILE A 92 1.09 -0.78 0.25
C ILE A 92 0.36 -1.47 -0.91
N GLY A 93 -0.65 -0.81 -1.50
CA GLY A 93 -1.40 -1.33 -2.65
C GLY A 93 -0.49 -1.64 -3.85
N ASN A 94 0.48 -0.78 -4.13
CA ASN A 94 1.48 -0.99 -5.19
C ASN A 94 2.37 -2.21 -4.90
N ILE A 95 2.76 -2.43 -3.63
CA ILE A 95 3.53 -3.61 -3.22
C ILE A 95 2.70 -4.89 -3.41
N ILE A 96 1.45 -4.90 -2.95
CA ILE A 96 0.54 -6.04 -3.12
C ILE A 96 0.36 -6.38 -4.61
N GLN A 97 0.08 -5.36 -5.44
CA GLN A 97 -0.12 -5.55 -6.88
C GLN A 97 1.14 -6.10 -7.56
N LYS A 98 2.30 -5.52 -7.27
CA LYS A 98 3.58 -5.96 -7.82
C LYS A 98 3.87 -7.42 -7.44
N ASN A 99 3.73 -7.75 -6.16
CA ASN A 99 4.11 -9.06 -5.64
C ASN A 99 3.14 -10.16 -6.08
N SER A 100 1.82 -9.91 -6.03
CA SER A 100 0.80 -10.85 -6.51
C SER A 100 0.98 -11.18 -8.00
N LYS A 101 1.25 -10.16 -8.82
CA LYS A 101 1.52 -10.33 -10.26
C LYS A 101 2.77 -11.17 -10.52
N ALA A 102 3.85 -10.91 -9.78
CA ALA A 102 5.09 -11.68 -9.91
C ALA A 102 4.89 -13.15 -9.51
N ILE A 103 4.18 -13.44 -8.41
CA ILE A 103 3.85 -14.82 -8.00
C ILE A 103 3.04 -15.55 -9.08
N ALA A 104 2.01 -14.88 -9.62
CA ALA A 104 1.16 -15.45 -10.66
C ALA A 104 1.97 -15.80 -11.91
N GLU A 105 2.86 -14.91 -12.35
CA GLU A 105 3.69 -15.14 -13.54
C GLU A 105 4.73 -16.24 -13.28
N ILE A 106 5.42 -16.25 -12.13
CA ILE A 106 6.36 -17.33 -11.75
C ILE A 106 5.65 -18.69 -11.78
N THR A 107 4.46 -18.78 -11.17
CA THR A 107 3.69 -20.03 -11.09
C THR A 107 3.26 -20.53 -12.47
N LYS A 108 2.83 -19.60 -13.34
CA LYS A 108 2.45 -19.88 -14.72
C LYS A 108 3.65 -20.36 -15.54
N LEU A 109 4.75 -19.60 -15.53
CA LEU A 109 5.98 -19.93 -16.26
C LEU A 109 6.54 -21.29 -15.81
N TRP A 110 6.52 -21.56 -14.50
CA TRP A 110 6.95 -22.85 -13.96
C TRP A 110 6.05 -24.01 -14.40
N SER A 111 4.74 -23.78 -14.47
CA SER A 111 3.79 -24.80 -14.94
C SER A 111 4.03 -25.17 -16.41
N LEU A 112 4.46 -24.21 -17.24
CA LEU A 112 4.84 -24.49 -18.63
C LEU A 112 6.06 -25.41 -18.70
N ILE A 113 7.12 -25.11 -17.93
CA ILE A 113 8.32 -25.96 -17.87
C ILE A 113 7.96 -27.38 -17.42
N LYS A 114 7.20 -27.52 -16.33
CA LYS A 114 6.78 -28.83 -15.84
C LYS A 114 5.95 -29.60 -16.87
N SER A 115 5.02 -28.94 -17.55
CA SER A 115 4.15 -29.58 -18.53
C SER A 115 4.93 -30.11 -19.74
N ASP A 116 6.03 -29.44 -20.12
CA ASP A 116 6.88 -29.86 -21.22
C ASP A 116 7.83 -31.00 -20.82
N MET A 117 8.41 -30.93 -19.61
CA MET A 117 9.44 -31.86 -19.18
C MET A 117 8.91 -33.16 -18.56
N LEU A 118 7.83 -33.10 -17.78
CA LEU A 118 7.31 -34.28 -17.05
C LEU A 118 6.98 -35.49 -17.95
N PRO A 119 6.38 -35.34 -19.14
CA PRO A 119 6.07 -36.48 -20.01
C PRO A 119 7.30 -37.28 -20.45
N ASN A 120 8.49 -36.67 -20.47
CA ASN A 120 9.72 -37.27 -20.97
C ASN A 120 10.66 -37.75 -19.85
N LEU A 121 10.31 -37.50 -18.58
CA LEU A 121 11.11 -37.89 -17.42
C LEU A 121 10.47 -39.07 -16.69
N ASP A 122 11.21 -40.18 -16.58
CA ASP A 122 10.77 -41.36 -15.83
C ASP A 122 11.06 -41.18 -14.33
N PRO A 123 10.05 -41.19 -13.45
CA PRO A 123 10.25 -41.05 -12.00
C PRO A 123 11.08 -42.17 -11.38
N ASN A 124 11.23 -43.32 -12.05
CA ASN A 124 12.02 -44.46 -11.56
C ASN A 124 13.46 -44.44 -12.04
N LYS A 125 13.83 -43.51 -12.94
CA LYS A 125 15.18 -43.38 -13.48
C LYS A 125 15.77 -42.03 -13.11
N GLN A 126 16.52 -42.02 -12.01
CA GLN A 126 17.07 -40.77 -11.48
C GLN A 126 18.16 -40.14 -12.33
N ASP A 127 18.77 -40.92 -13.24
CA ASP A 127 19.86 -40.46 -14.11
C ASP A 127 19.39 -40.05 -15.52
N ASP A 128 18.13 -40.30 -15.87
CA ASP A 128 17.57 -39.87 -17.16
C ASP A 128 17.46 -38.34 -17.16
N LYS A 129 18.04 -37.73 -18.20
CA LYS A 129 18.10 -36.28 -18.39
C LYS A 129 17.25 -35.89 -19.59
N GLU A 130 16.39 -34.89 -19.42
CA GLU A 130 15.65 -34.26 -20.51
C GLU A 130 16.15 -32.82 -20.70
N PRO A 131 16.41 -32.39 -21.95
CA PRO A 131 16.78 -31.01 -22.22
C PRO A 131 15.68 -30.02 -21.83
N ILE A 132 16.09 -28.86 -21.32
CA ILE A 132 15.18 -27.74 -21.09
C ILE A 132 14.95 -27.03 -22.42
N ARG A 133 13.75 -27.16 -23.00
CA ARG A 133 13.38 -26.53 -24.29
C ARG A 133 12.95 -25.06 -24.15
N HIS A 134 13.00 -24.54 -22.93
CA HIS A 134 12.43 -23.27 -22.49
C HIS A 134 13.42 -22.43 -21.68
N GLU A 135 14.68 -22.34 -22.13
CA GLU A 135 15.72 -21.52 -21.48
C GLU A 135 15.27 -20.05 -21.30
N ASP A 136 14.50 -19.51 -22.25
CA ASP A 136 13.93 -18.15 -22.17
C ASP A 136 12.90 -17.98 -21.03
N ILE A 137 12.19 -19.04 -20.67
CA ILE A 137 11.23 -19.05 -19.56
C ILE A 137 11.97 -19.01 -18.22
N ILE A 138 13.13 -19.66 -18.13
CA ILE A 138 13.98 -19.62 -16.93
C ILE A 138 14.48 -18.21 -16.65
N GLU A 139 14.96 -17.51 -17.68
CA GLU A 139 15.38 -16.11 -17.55
C GLU A 139 14.23 -15.20 -17.09
N LYS A 140 13.02 -15.42 -17.61
CA LYS A 140 11.81 -14.69 -17.18
C LYS A 140 11.46 -14.96 -15.72
N ILE A 141 11.53 -16.22 -15.26
CA ILE A 141 11.32 -16.56 -13.85
C ILE A 141 12.35 -15.83 -12.97
N ASN A 142 13.63 -15.86 -13.35
CA ASN A 142 14.69 -15.16 -12.61
C ASN A 142 14.45 -13.65 -12.56
N ALA A 143 14.01 -13.05 -13.67
CA ALA A 143 13.67 -11.63 -13.71
C ALA A 143 12.48 -11.28 -12.79
N GLU A 144 11.45 -12.11 -12.72
CA GLU A 144 10.33 -11.90 -11.78
C GLU A 144 10.76 -12.07 -10.32
N ILE A 145 11.63 -13.04 -10.02
CA ILE A 145 12.20 -13.21 -8.67
C ILE A 145 13.05 -12.00 -8.28
N ALA A 146 13.88 -11.48 -9.18
CA ALA A 146 14.71 -10.31 -8.92
C ALA A 146 13.87 -9.05 -8.59
N LYS A 147 12.71 -8.89 -9.23
CA LYS A 147 11.78 -7.79 -8.91
C LYS A 147 11.26 -7.84 -7.48
N LEU A 148 11.23 -9.01 -6.86
CA LEU A 148 10.77 -9.22 -5.48
C LEU A 148 11.86 -8.89 -4.44
N GLY A 149 13.05 -8.45 -4.87
CA GLY A 149 14.10 -7.95 -3.97
C GLY A 149 14.83 -9.05 -3.20
N VAL A 150 14.79 -10.29 -3.69
CA VAL A 150 15.53 -11.40 -3.11
C VAL A 150 16.89 -11.48 -3.79
N ASP A 151 17.92 -11.08 -3.06
CA ASP A 151 19.32 -11.21 -3.44
C ASP A 151 19.89 -12.51 -2.87
N GLU A 152 19.62 -13.61 -3.55
CA GLU A 152 20.21 -14.91 -3.23
C GLU A 152 20.31 -15.69 -4.53
N LYS A 153 21.36 -16.53 -4.66
CA LYS A 153 21.55 -17.49 -5.76
C LYS A 153 20.20 -17.88 -6.33
N THR A 154 19.94 -17.55 -7.60
CA THR A 154 18.65 -17.84 -8.21
C THR A 154 18.26 -19.28 -7.90
N ILE A 155 16.95 -19.59 -7.84
CA ILE A 155 16.47 -20.96 -7.60
C ILE A 155 17.27 -21.98 -8.43
N TRP A 156 17.67 -21.57 -9.63
CA TRP A 156 18.57 -22.22 -10.59
C TRP A 156 20.05 -22.30 -10.18
N ASP A 157 20.70 -21.21 -9.75
CA ASP A 157 22.11 -21.19 -9.34
C ASP A 157 22.40 -22.04 -8.11
N ALA A 158 21.46 -22.08 -7.15
CA ALA A 158 21.62 -22.84 -5.90
C ALA A 158 21.63 -24.36 -6.14
N ALA A 159 20.93 -24.83 -7.17
CA ALA A 159 20.86 -26.23 -7.55
C ALA A 159 21.99 -26.65 -8.51
N ASN A 160 22.60 -25.72 -9.26
CA ASN A 160 23.49 -26.05 -10.38
C ASN A 160 24.99 -25.80 -10.23
N LYS A 161 25.50 -25.50 -9.03
CA LYS A 161 26.96 -25.38 -8.76
C LYS A 161 27.76 -24.63 -9.87
N GLY A 162 27.15 -23.68 -10.60
CA GLY A 162 27.80 -22.90 -11.65
C GLY A 162 27.72 -23.39 -13.11
N ASN A 163 26.92 -24.41 -13.47
CA ASN A 163 26.76 -24.86 -14.87
C ASN A 163 25.43 -24.40 -15.51
N LYS A 164 25.46 -24.12 -16.83
CA LYS A 164 24.27 -23.88 -17.65
C LYS A 164 23.39 -25.13 -17.66
N VAL A 165 22.13 -24.97 -17.30
CA VAL A 165 21.18 -26.07 -17.13
C VAL A 165 20.53 -26.36 -18.47
N ASN A 166 21.23 -27.12 -19.30
CA ASN A 166 20.67 -27.49 -20.59
C ASN A 166 19.75 -28.71 -20.45
N GLU A 167 19.84 -29.46 -19.34
CA GLU A 167 19.09 -30.69 -19.09
C GLU A 167 18.80 -30.87 -17.59
N LEU A 168 17.69 -31.52 -17.25
CA LEU A 168 17.32 -31.88 -15.87
C LEU A 168 16.95 -33.35 -15.75
N THR A 169 17.23 -33.93 -14.59
CA THR A 169 16.61 -35.20 -14.17
C THR A 169 15.26 -34.98 -13.50
N TYR A 170 14.46 -36.05 -13.36
CA TYR A 170 13.20 -36.00 -12.60
C TYR A 170 13.41 -35.45 -11.19
N GLY A 171 14.45 -35.92 -10.49
CA GLY A 171 14.77 -35.47 -9.14
C GLY A 171 15.06 -33.97 -9.07
N GLN A 172 15.86 -33.45 -10.01
CA GLN A 172 16.16 -32.01 -10.07
C GLN A 172 14.90 -31.19 -10.36
N LEU A 173 14.03 -31.64 -11.28
CA LEU A 173 12.76 -30.98 -11.57
C LEU A 173 11.84 -30.90 -10.33
N GLN A 174 11.84 -31.93 -9.48
CA GLN A 174 11.10 -31.91 -8.21
C GLN A 174 11.73 -30.94 -7.21
N GLU A 175 13.06 -30.91 -7.07
CA GLU A 175 13.74 -29.94 -6.21
C GLU A 175 13.42 -28.49 -6.61
N PHE A 176 13.41 -28.19 -7.91
CA PHE A 176 12.97 -26.89 -8.42
C PHE A 176 11.52 -26.59 -8.10
N SER A 177 10.64 -27.58 -8.25
CA SER A 177 9.22 -27.44 -7.91
C SER A 177 9.02 -27.07 -6.45
N THR A 178 9.73 -27.75 -5.55
CA THR A 178 9.69 -27.45 -4.12
C THR A 178 10.22 -26.04 -3.85
N ARG A 179 11.37 -25.66 -4.39
CA ARG A 179 11.96 -24.34 -4.18
C ARG A 179 11.06 -23.20 -4.66
N ILE A 180 10.48 -23.31 -5.86
CA ILE A 180 9.55 -22.32 -6.40
C ILE A 180 8.29 -22.22 -5.53
N THR A 181 7.75 -23.36 -5.10
CA THR A 181 6.57 -23.38 -4.23
C THR A 181 6.86 -22.70 -2.89
N THR A 182 7.94 -23.11 -2.21
CA THR A 182 8.37 -22.50 -0.94
C THR A 182 8.64 -21.00 -1.07
N PHE A 183 9.27 -20.58 -2.16
CA PHE A 183 9.50 -19.17 -2.44
C PHE A 183 8.18 -18.40 -2.57
N CYS A 184 7.28 -18.87 -3.43
CA CYS A 184 5.97 -18.25 -3.63
C CYS A 184 5.16 -18.21 -2.32
N ASP A 185 5.21 -19.27 -1.51
CA ASP A 185 4.48 -19.34 -0.25
C ASP A 185 5.03 -18.35 0.79
N LYS A 186 6.35 -18.15 0.85
CA LYS A 186 6.94 -17.10 1.71
C LYS A 186 6.42 -15.71 1.32
N ILE A 187 6.44 -15.39 0.03
CA ILE A 187 5.96 -14.09 -0.45
C ILE A 187 4.45 -13.94 -0.26
N LYS A 188 3.66 -15.02 -0.33
CA LYS A 188 2.22 -14.98 -0.01
C LYS A 188 1.98 -14.64 1.47
N VAL A 189 2.73 -15.21 2.41
CA VAL A 189 2.61 -14.84 3.83
C VAL A 189 2.91 -13.35 4.05
N ASP A 190 3.94 -12.83 3.38
CA ASP A 190 4.24 -11.39 3.42
C ASP A 190 3.12 -10.56 2.76
N LEU A 191 2.51 -11.06 1.69
CA LEU A 191 1.39 -10.43 0.99
C LEU A 191 0.13 -10.39 1.85
N ASP A 192 -0.22 -11.48 2.53
CA ASP A 192 -1.35 -11.53 3.47
C ASP A 192 -1.17 -10.49 4.59
N THR A 193 0.07 -10.34 5.08
CA THR A 193 0.41 -9.31 6.06
C THR A 193 0.19 -7.91 5.49
N LYS A 194 0.61 -7.66 4.24
CA LYS A 194 0.41 -6.37 3.57
C LYS A 194 -1.06 -6.08 3.27
N GLU A 195 -1.85 -7.08 2.88
CA GLU A 195 -3.29 -6.95 2.68
C GLU A 195 -4.01 -6.57 3.99
N GLN A 196 -3.61 -7.17 5.11
CA GLN A 196 -4.13 -6.79 6.42
C GLN A 196 -3.74 -5.36 6.80
N GLU A 197 -2.48 -4.96 6.57
CA GLU A 197 -2.04 -3.57 6.78
C GLU A 197 -2.85 -2.60 5.91
N PHE A 198 -3.06 -2.92 4.64
CA PHE A 198 -3.87 -2.12 3.71
C PHE A 198 -5.31 -1.96 4.21
N SER A 199 -5.95 -3.05 4.64
CA SER A 199 -7.30 -3.05 5.21
C SER A 199 -7.40 -2.15 6.45
N ASN A 200 -6.40 -2.22 7.33
CA ASN A 200 -6.32 -1.36 8.51
C ASN A 200 -6.18 0.13 8.13
N LYS A 201 -5.40 0.43 7.08
CA LYS A 201 -5.27 1.80 6.54
C LYS A 201 -6.58 2.29 5.94
N MET A 202 -7.27 1.47 5.14
CA MET A 202 -8.58 1.83 4.56
C MET A 202 -9.65 2.08 5.63
N THR A 203 -9.63 1.31 6.72
CA THR A 203 -10.50 1.53 7.89
C THR A 203 -10.19 2.88 8.56
N THR A 204 -8.91 3.19 8.74
CA THR A 204 -8.45 4.47 9.29
C THR A 204 -8.88 5.64 8.41
N ILE A 205 -8.66 5.55 7.10
CA ILE A 205 -9.07 6.55 6.10
C ILE A 205 -10.57 6.82 6.17
N SER A 206 -11.38 5.75 6.22
CA SER A 206 -12.84 5.86 6.31
C SER A 206 -13.26 6.58 7.60
N SER A 207 -12.56 6.30 8.71
CA SER A 207 -12.82 6.96 9.99
C SER A 207 -12.41 8.45 9.97
N ILE A 208 -11.31 8.81 9.31
CA ILE A 208 -10.92 10.21 9.08
C ILE A 208 -12.00 10.95 8.27
N GLN A 209 -12.49 10.34 7.19
CA GLN A 209 -13.53 10.94 6.37
C GLN A 209 -14.84 11.18 7.14
N GLU A 210 -15.22 10.27 8.05
CA GLU A 210 -16.38 10.49 8.92
C GLU A 210 -16.14 11.63 9.90
N GLU A 211 -14.93 11.75 10.47
CA GLU A 211 -14.60 12.85 11.38
C GLU A 211 -14.62 14.21 10.69
N ILE A 212 -14.07 14.32 9.48
CA ILE A 212 -14.17 15.54 8.66
C ILE A 212 -15.63 15.87 8.38
N ARG A 213 -16.45 14.87 8.02
CA ARG A 213 -17.88 15.08 7.77
C ARG A 213 -18.62 15.57 9.02
N ASP A 214 -18.32 15.00 10.18
CA ASP A 214 -18.88 15.42 11.47
C ASP A 214 -18.47 16.84 11.83
N LEU A 215 -17.21 17.22 11.56
CA LEU A 215 -16.71 18.57 11.74
C LEU A 215 -17.47 19.55 10.85
N HIS A 216 -17.64 19.25 9.56
CA HIS A 216 -18.41 20.07 8.63
C HIS A 216 -19.87 20.23 9.06
N ARG A 217 -20.53 19.14 9.50
CA ARG A 217 -21.89 19.20 10.04
C ARG A 217 -21.97 20.13 11.25
N PHE A 218 -20.98 20.07 12.15
CA PHE A 218 -20.90 20.96 13.29
C PHE A 218 -20.72 22.42 12.86
N MET A 219 -19.77 22.71 11.97
CA MET A 219 -19.52 24.05 11.42
C MET A 219 -20.77 24.65 10.76
N VAL A 220 -21.47 23.89 9.92
CA VAL A 220 -22.71 24.33 9.28
C VAL A 220 -23.79 24.63 10.33
N SER A 221 -23.92 23.80 11.37
CA SER A 221 -24.89 24.03 12.45
C SER A 221 -24.62 25.31 13.25
N MET A 222 -23.34 25.75 13.28
CA MET A 222 -22.91 26.98 13.92
C MET A 222 -23.18 28.22 13.06
N ALA A 223 -23.21 28.07 11.73
CA ALA A 223 -23.48 29.15 10.77
C ALA A 223 -24.98 29.39 10.51
N GLN A 224 -25.84 28.40 10.76
CA GLN A 224 -27.30 28.50 10.57
C GLN A 224 -28.05 29.11 11.78
N ARG A 225 -27.35 29.67 12.76
CA ARG A 225 -27.91 30.28 13.97
C ARG A 225 -27.39 31.69 14.18
#